data_AF-A0A352FGL9-F1
#
_entry.id   AF-A0A352FGL9-F1
#
_cell.length_a   1.000
_cell.length_b   1.000
_cell.length_c   1.000
_cell.angle_alpha   90.00
_cell.angle_beta   90.00
_cell.angle_gamma   90.00
#
_symmetry.space_group_name_H-M   'P 1'
#
loop_
_entity.id
_entity.type
_entity.pdbx_description
1 polymer ?
#
loop_
_entity_poly.entity_id
_entity_poly.type
_entity_poly.pdbx_seq_one_letter_code
_entity_poly.pdbx_strand_id
1 'polypeptide(L)'
;MDEITQSIKAATVWMAFILLVATAFAWPISIGLILFYRHSVLKSMRRGTNPPNAAAPTPAPQVSLPVPELQFVDSRKLHRAPHQTVFRKLVRTPWLVASVYVLAGCAFALIMAAAVLLSMGDNEFLPGRFVSLFWIFAWPAVLTINIVAAANFRTKLAVVLLYFLVLAGIAIAMNLVSKESNWSSHATLWFLYDVPASLILLAFLNRRIRAVGPLVLIFLMVSAFGALFALLLLGSSEAAMRLAATLGPGAEVTLVALSLLGFVLAAPVGWLMLRWIRKRYESKKTSDHAIAVDTIWLLFGVVMSIELSPNGLWALSGLFAFLIYKVVSLAGLRLIRPSSGVNHKLLVLRVFSLGKRSQRLFRWLAMYWRYAGSVQLIAGTDLATENLEPHEFLDFLSGKLGRRFIDDATTLDRKVAEMDTRPDDDGRFRVNEFFCHDNTWRMVLDRLVSDTDVVFMDLRGFSRLNGGCIFEINELINAMSLEKVQFITDATTDEQFLVENIRQSWRCLQRTSPNALSKSPQLRMFRLDQVNGSELKALLQSIAAATSGQ
;
A
#
# COMPACT_ATOMS: atom_id res chain seq x y z
N MET A 1 29.98 32.77 23.15
CA MET A 1 29.31 32.74 21.82
C MET A 1 29.70 31.47 21.08
N ASP A 2 31.01 31.20 20.91
CA ASP A 2 31.51 30.01 20.21
C ASP A 2 31.05 28.67 20.81
N GLU A 3 31.03 28.51 22.14
CA GLU A 3 30.54 27.27 22.80
C GLU A 3 29.04 27.00 22.54
N ILE A 4 28.22 28.05 22.47
CA ILE A 4 26.78 27.94 22.19
C ILE A 4 26.58 27.57 20.71
N THR A 5 27.35 28.18 19.80
CA THR A 5 27.32 27.84 18.37
C THR A 5 27.83 26.41 18.10
N GLN A 6 28.82 25.93 18.86
CA GLN A 6 29.29 24.54 18.80
C GLN A 6 28.25 23.56 19.33
N SER A 7 27.56 23.91 20.43
CA SER A 7 26.48 23.12 21.02
C SER A 7 25.28 22.98 20.09
N ILE A 8 24.89 24.06 19.39
CA ILE A 8 23.78 24.05 18.42
C ILE A 8 24.11 23.17 17.20
N LYS A 9 25.33 23.26 16.65
CA LYS A 9 25.76 22.37 15.56
C LYS A 9 25.83 20.91 16.00
N ALA A 10 26.29 20.64 17.22
CA ALA A 10 26.28 19.30 17.81
C ALA A 10 24.86 18.76 17.97
N ALA A 11 23.90 19.60 18.37
CA ALA A 11 22.50 19.22 18.47
C ALA A 11 21.93 18.78 17.12
N THR A 12 22.08 19.56 16.04
CA THR A 12 21.59 19.20 14.69
C THR A 12 22.15 17.87 14.20
N VAL A 13 23.47 17.66 14.37
CA VAL A 13 24.12 16.38 14.03
C VAL A 13 23.57 15.23 14.89
N TRP A 14 23.33 15.48 16.17
CA TRP A 14 22.74 14.49 17.07
C TRP A 14 21.29 14.13 16.71
N MET A 15 20.51 15.09 16.21
CA MET A 15 19.13 14.83 15.75
C MET A 15 19.12 13.93 14.51
N ALA A 16 19.99 14.22 13.55
CA ALA A 16 20.19 13.36 12.38
C ALA A 16 20.64 11.96 12.81
N PHE A 17 21.56 11.86 13.79
CA PHE A 17 22.02 10.60 14.34
C PHE A 17 20.89 9.78 14.99
N ILE A 18 20.05 10.38 15.85
CA ILE A 18 18.91 9.69 16.48
C ILE A 18 17.97 9.14 15.41
N LEU A 19 17.66 9.92 14.37
CA LEU A 19 16.76 9.49 13.29
C LEU A 19 17.36 8.35 12.47
N LEU A 20 18.66 8.38 12.21
CA LEU A 20 19.39 7.31 11.52
C LEU A 20 19.40 6.02 12.36
N VAL A 21 19.68 6.12 13.67
CA VAL A 21 19.67 4.96 14.58
C VAL A 21 18.26 4.37 14.68
N ALA A 22 17.24 5.21 14.87
CA ALA A 22 15.85 4.77 14.89
C ALA A 22 15.49 4.02 13.60
N THR A 23 15.87 4.56 12.44
CA THR A 23 15.67 3.91 11.13
C THR A 23 16.41 2.58 11.03
N ALA A 24 17.66 2.53 11.48
CA ALA A 24 18.50 1.33 11.43
C ALA A 24 17.89 0.18 12.24
N PHE A 25 17.28 0.46 13.40
CA PHE A 25 16.58 -0.54 14.22
C PHE A 25 15.19 -0.89 13.68
N ALA A 26 14.52 0.04 13.02
CA ALA A 26 13.17 -0.18 12.53
C ALA A 26 13.07 -1.27 11.46
N TRP A 27 14.09 -1.36 10.59
CA TRP A 27 14.14 -2.36 9.53
C TRP A 27 14.20 -3.80 10.07
N PRO A 28 15.13 -4.19 10.97
CA PRO A 28 15.15 -5.52 11.56
C PRO A 28 13.93 -5.80 12.43
N ILE A 29 13.42 -4.81 13.17
CA ILE A 29 12.17 -4.94 13.95
C ILE A 29 10.99 -5.30 13.02
N SER A 30 10.83 -4.55 11.92
CA SER A 30 9.74 -4.79 10.96
C SER A 30 9.84 -6.17 10.31
N ILE A 31 11.06 -6.62 9.97
CA ILE A 31 11.29 -7.97 9.45
C ILE A 31 10.91 -9.02 10.49
N GLY A 32 11.39 -8.89 11.72
CA GLY A 32 11.08 -9.81 12.81
C GLY A 32 9.57 -9.96 13.00
N LEU A 33 8.85 -8.83 13.08
CA LEU A 33 7.40 -8.80 13.23
C LEU A 33 6.67 -9.53 12.08
N ILE A 34 7.10 -9.33 10.84
CA ILE A 34 6.50 -10.00 9.67
C ILE A 34 6.78 -11.51 9.69
N LEU A 35 7.98 -11.93 10.10
CA LEU A 35 8.31 -13.35 10.24
C LEU A 35 7.45 -14.02 11.33
N PHE A 36 7.30 -13.38 12.48
CA PHE A 36 6.44 -13.87 13.56
C PHE A 36 4.97 -13.89 13.17
N TYR A 37 4.49 -12.85 12.49
CA TYR A 37 3.14 -12.81 11.96
C TYR A 37 2.90 -13.97 10.98
N ARG A 38 3.78 -14.17 9.99
CA ARG A 38 3.67 -15.27 9.02
C ARG A 38 3.66 -16.63 9.70
N HIS A 39 4.52 -16.84 10.69
CA HIS A 39 4.56 -18.07 11.47
C HIS A 39 3.24 -18.29 12.24
N SER A 40 2.68 -17.22 12.82
CA SER A 40 1.42 -17.27 13.57
C SER A 40 0.22 -17.58 12.67
N VAL A 41 0.18 -17.01 11.46
CA VAL A 41 -0.83 -17.33 10.43
C VAL A 41 -0.73 -18.80 10.02
N LEU A 42 0.47 -19.28 9.68
CA LEU A 42 0.72 -20.69 9.32
C LEU A 42 0.27 -21.65 10.43
N LYS A 43 0.64 -21.34 11.68
CA LYS A 43 0.26 -22.13 12.85
C LYS A 43 -1.24 -22.16 13.06
N SER A 44 -1.93 -21.04 12.81
CA SER A 44 -3.38 -20.95 12.98
C SER A 44 -4.13 -21.67 11.86
N MET A 45 -3.69 -21.55 10.59
CA MET A 45 -4.27 -22.32 9.46
C MET A 45 -4.29 -23.82 9.75
N ARG A 46 -3.18 -24.36 10.27
CA ARG A 46 -2.99 -25.78 10.60
C ARG A 46 -3.72 -26.27 11.85
N ARG A 47 -4.23 -25.37 12.71
CA ARG A 47 -4.90 -25.76 13.97
C ARG A 47 -6.31 -26.32 13.77
N GLY A 48 -6.90 -26.16 12.58
CA GLY A 48 -8.18 -26.78 12.23
C GLY A 48 -8.02 -28.28 11.93
N THR A 49 -7.66 -29.07 12.93
CA THR A 49 -7.60 -30.54 12.86
C THR A 49 -8.65 -31.18 13.76
N ASN A 50 -9.91 -30.79 13.58
CA ASN A 50 -11.04 -31.69 13.86
C ASN A 50 -11.47 -32.30 12.51
N PRO A 51 -11.89 -33.58 12.47
CA PRO A 51 -12.16 -34.27 11.21
C PRO A 51 -13.21 -33.52 10.38
N PRO A 52 -13.22 -33.70 9.05
CA PRO A 52 -14.03 -32.90 8.15
C PRO A 52 -15.52 -33.08 8.47
N ASN A 53 -16.13 -32.08 9.12
CA ASN A 53 -17.58 -31.89 9.08
C ASN A 53 -17.96 -31.26 7.74
N ALA A 54 -17.73 -32.02 6.68
CA ALA A 54 -18.54 -32.03 5.49
C ALA A 54 -18.39 -33.43 4.93
N ALA A 55 -19.43 -34.25 5.09
CA ALA A 55 -19.58 -35.41 4.24
C ALA A 55 -19.37 -34.95 2.80
N ALA A 56 -18.56 -35.69 2.03
CA ALA A 56 -18.47 -35.45 0.59
C ALA A 56 -19.90 -35.33 0.06
N PRO A 57 -20.27 -34.24 -0.63
CA PRO A 57 -21.63 -34.11 -1.14
C PRO A 57 -21.94 -35.37 -1.92
N THR A 58 -23.02 -36.04 -1.53
CA THR A 58 -23.51 -37.23 -2.23
C THR A 58 -23.62 -36.84 -3.70
N PRO A 59 -22.98 -37.58 -4.63
CA PRO A 59 -23.01 -37.21 -6.03
C PRO A 59 -24.47 -37.12 -6.46
N ALA A 60 -24.92 -35.90 -6.75
CA ALA A 60 -26.25 -35.67 -7.27
C ALA A 60 -26.39 -36.52 -8.55
N PRO A 61 -27.56 -37.15 -8.78
CA PRO A 61 -27.76 -38.03 -9.92
C PRO A 61 -27.37 -37.32 -11.22
N GLN A 62 -26.27 -37.80 -11.80
CA GLN A 62 -25.70 -37.30 -13.05
C GLN A 62 -26.62 -37.76 -14.18
N VAL A 63 -27.31 -36.80 -14.79
CA VAL A 63 -28.02 -37.05 -16.04
C VAL A 63 -27.27 -36.30 -17.13
N SER A 64 -26.75 -37.05 -18.09
CA SER A 64 -26.10 -36.54 -19.29
C SER A 64 -27.12 -35.79 -20.15
N LEU A 65 -27.32 -34.52 -19.86
CA LEU A 65 -27.96 -33.62 -20.82
C LEU A 65 -27.00 -33.42 -22.00
N PRO A 66 -27.50 -33.24 -23.23
CA PRO A 66 -26.66 -32.79 -24.34
C PRO A 66 -26.19 -31.37 -24.03
N VAL A 67 -25.03 -31.26 -23.38
CA VAL A 67 -24.42 -29.97 -23.06
C VAL A 67 -23.76 -29.45 -24.33
N PRO A 68 -24.01 -28.19 -24.73
CA PRO A 68 -23.37 -27.59 -25.90
C PRO A 68 -21.85 -27.56 -25.77
N GLU A 69 -21.17 -27.54 -26.91
CA GLU A 69 -19.71 -27.53 -26.96
C GLU A 69 -19.16 -26.26 -26.33
N LEU A 70 -18.28 -26.43 -25.32
CA LEU A 70 -17.60 -25.33 -24.64
C LEU A 70 -16.51 -24.73 -25.54
N GLN A 71 -16.65 -23.44 -25.84
CA GLN A 71 -15.66 -22.69 -26.60
C GLN A 71 -14.67 -21.98 -25.67
N PHE A 72 -13.38 -22.17 -25.92
CA PHE A 72 -12.32 -21.42 -25.25
C PHE A 72 -11.98 -20.21 -26.10
N VAL A 73 -12.12 -19.00 -25.53
CA VAL A 73 -11.91 -17.76 -26.28
C VAL A 73 -10.79 -16.93 -25.66
N ASP A 74 -9.90 -16.44 -26.50
CA ASP A 74 -8.91 -15.45 -26.12
C ASP A 74 -9.62 -14.13 -25.80
N SER A 75 -9.50 -13.72 -24.54
CA SER A 75 -10.19 -12.55 -24.01
C SER A 75 -9.70 -11.25 -24.66
N ARG A 76 -8.51 -11.24 -25.26
CA ARG A 76 -7.99 -10.11 -26.04
C ARG A 76 -8.77 -9.89 -27.34
N LYS A 77 -9.40 -10.94 -27.88
CA LYS A 77 -10.14 -10.91 -29.15
C LYS A 77 -11.63 -10.60 -28.94
N LEU A 78 -12.13 -10.68 -27.70
CA LEU A 78 -13.51 -10.29 -27.38
C LEU A 78 -13.68 -8.78 -27.56
N HIS A 79 -14.27 -8.38 -28.68
CA HIS A 79 -14.74 -7.02 -28.90
C HIS A 79 -16.13 -6.86 -28.24
N ARG A 80 -16.19 -6.82 -26.91
CA ARG A 80 -17.39 -6.27 -26.24
C ARG A 80 -17.31 -4.74 -26.34
N ALA A 81 -18.43 -4.09 -26.69
CA ALA A 81 -18.58 -2.66 -26.49
C ALA A 81 -18.21 -2.38 -25.03
N PRO A 82 -17.11 -1.65 -24.76
CA PRO A 82 -16.61 -1.57 -23.41
C PRO A 82 -17.69 -0.87 -22.58
N HIS A 83 -17.96 -1.37 -21.36
CA HIS A 83 -18.35 -0.45 -20.30
C HIS A 83 -17.14 0.46 -20.04
N GLN A 84 -16.96 1.42 -20.95
CA GLN A 84 -15.87 2.37 -20.97
C GLN A 84 -15.83 3.11 -19.63
N THR A 85 -16.95 3.21 -18.93
CA THR A 85 -17.09 3.83 -17.62
C THR A 85 -16.23 3.14 -16.55
N VAL A 86 -16.37 1.82 -16.33
CA VAL A 86 -15.60 1.07 -15.31
C VAL A 86 -14.12 1.09 -15.65
N PHE A 87 -13.76 0.74 -16.88
CA PHE A 87 -12.36 0.72 -17.32
C PHE A 87 -11.71 2.11 -17.27
N ARG A 88 -12.40 3.16 -17.73
CA ARG A 88 -11.92 4.55 -17.64
C ARG A 88 -11.74 4.97 -16.18
N LYS A 89 -12.64 4.56 -15.28
CA LYS A 89 -12.52 4.81 -13.84
C LYS A 89 -11.27 4.13 -13.28
N LEU A 90 -11.03 2.85 -13.61
CA LEU A 90 -9.84 2.11 -13.18
C LEU A 90 -8.55 2.82 -13.59
N VAL A 91 -8.47 3.32 -14.82
CA VAL A 91 -7.24 3.93 -15.35
C VAL A 91 -7.07 5.40 -14.95
N ARG A 92 -8.14 6.21 -14.88
CA ARG A 92 -8.05 7.66 -14.64
C ARG A 92 -8.03 8.05 -13.17
N THR A 93 -8.80 7.37 -12.32
CA THR A 93 -8.95 7.73 -10.91
C THR A 93 -7.61 7.74 -10.15
N PRO A 94 -6.69 6.77 -10.34
CA PRO A 94 -5.38 6.83 -9.70
C PRO A 94 -4.62 8.13 -10.00
N TRP A 95 -4.67 8.61 -11.25
CA TRP A 95 -4.00 9.84 -11.65
C TRP A 95 -4.68 11.09 -11.09
N LEU A 96 -6.01 11.09 -10.99
CA LEU A 96 -6.76 12.18 -10.35
C LEU A 96 -6.45 12.27 -8.84
N VAL A 97 -6.36 11.14 -8.16
CA VAL A 97 -5.94 11.08 -6.76
C VAL A 97 -4.48 11.53 -6.60
N ALA A 98 -3.60 11.10 -7.50
CA ALA A 98 -2.21 11.56 -7.51
C ALA A 98 -2.11 13.08 -7.74
N SER A 99 -2.93 13.68 -8.61
CA SER A 99 -2.89 15.13 -8.84
C SER A 99 -3.35 15.92 -7.61
N VAL A 100 -4.32 15.42 -6.84
CA VAL A 100 -4.69 16.01 -5.54
C VAL A 100 -3.52 15.99 -4.57
N TYR A 101 -2.79 14.87 -4.47
CA TYR A 101 -1.62 14.79 -3.61
C TYR A 101 -0.45 15.66 -4.11
N VAL A 102 -0.28 15.81 -5.42
CA VAL A 102 0.70 16.75 -6.00
C VAL A 102 0.35 18.18 -5.62
N LEU A 103 -0.92 18.59 -5.72
CA LEU A 103 -1.37 19.92 -5.32
C LEU A 103 -1.13 20.18 -3.82
N ALA A 104 -1.45 19.20 -2.97
CA ALA A 104 -1.14 19.27 -1.55
C ALA A 104 0.38 19.33 -1.29
N GLY A 105 1.16 18.60 -2.09
CA GLY A 105 2.62 18.62 -2.05
C GLY A 105 3.23 19.95 -2.50
N CYS A 106 2.62 20.64 -3.46
CA CYS A 106 2.99 22.00 -3.81
C CYS A 106 2.73 22.95 -2.63
N ALA A 107 1.60 22.82 -1.93
CA ALA A 107 1.33 23.62 -0.73
C ALA A 107 2.38 23.37 0.37
N PHE A 108 2.77 22.10 0.59
CA PHE A 108 3.88 21.74 1.47
C PHE A 108 5.19 22.43 1.06
N ALA A 109 5.58 22.29 -0.22
CA ALA A 109 6.82 22.84 -0.73
C ALA A 109 6.87 24.36 -0.67
N LEU A 110 5.74 25.05 -0.88
CA LEU A 110 5.60 26.49 -0.69
C LEU A 110 5.93 26.92 0.74
N ILE A 111 5.36 26.22 1.74
CA ILE A 111 5.60 26.50 3.16
C ILE A 111 7.07 26.25 3.51
N MET A 112 7.66 25.15 3.06
CA MET A 112 9.07 24.84 3.34
C MET A 112 10.02 25.85 2.67
N ALA A 113 9.80 26.20 1.41
CA ALA A 113 10.60 27.19 0.71
C ALA A 113 10.52 28.57 1.39
N ALA A 114 9.31 28.98 1.80
CA ALA A 114 9.12 30.22 2.55
C ALA A 114 9.81 30.17 3.91
N ALA A 115 9.67 29.07 4.66
CA ALA A 115 10.29 28.92 5.98
C ALA A 115 11.82 29.03 5.91
N VAL A 116 12.45 28.40 4.93
CA VAL A 116 13.90 28.50 4.73
C VAL A 116 14.33 29.94 4.46
N LEU A 117 13.69 30.62 3.51
CA LEU A 117 14.07 32.00 3.17
C LEU A 117 13.82 32.97 4.32
N LEU A 118 12.68 32.87 5.00
CA LEU A 118 12.34 33.73 6.13
C LEU A 118 13.24 33.48 7.35
N SER A 119 13.73 32.25 7.54
CA SER A 119 14.67 31.94 8.61
C SER A 119 16.06 32.56 8.42
N MET A 120 16.41 32.96 7.20
CA MET A 120 17.72 33.52 6.85
C MET A 120 17.84 35.04 7.11
N GLY A 121 16.80 35.72 7.62
CA GLY A 121 16.84 37.16 7.95
C GLY A 121 16.81 38.09 6.72
N ASP A 122 17.33 39.32 6.87
CA ASP A 122 17.29 40.49 5.93
C ASP A 122 17.86 40.27 4.52
N ASN A 123 18.05 39.03 4.07
CA ASN A 123 18.31 38.73 2.68
C ASN A 123 17.08 39.10 1.84
N GLU A 124 17.26 39.97 0.85
CA GLU A 124 16.22 40.31 -0.12
C GLU A 124 15.58 39.04 -0.69
N PHE A 125 14.24 38.99 -0.70
CA PHE A 125 13.50 37.91 -1.30
C PHE A 125 13.84 37.84 -2.80
N LEU A 126 14.65 36.86 -3.18
CA LEU A 126 15.02 36.61 -4.58
C LEU A 126 14.08 35.55 -5.16
N PRO A 127 13.21 35.88 -6.14
CA PRO A 127 12.24 34.94 -6.71
C PRO A 127 12.89 33.65 -7.25
N GLY A 128 14.09 33.75 -7.80
CA GLY A 128 14.85 32.59 -8.28
C GLY A 128 15.20 31.58 -7.20
N ARG A 129 15.60 32.04 -6.00
CA ARG A 129 15.90 31.16 -4.85
C ARG A 129 14.64 30.46 -4.36
N PHE A 130 13.51 31.18 -4.33
CA PHE A 130 12.21 30.61 -3.96
C PHE A 130 11.78 29.50 -4.92
N VAL A 131 11.85 29.74 -6.24
CA VAL A 131 11.51 28.71 -7.25
C VAL A 131 12.41 27.49 -7.13
N SER A 132 13.71 27.68 -6.90
CA SER A 132 14.67 26.61 -6.70
C SER A 132 14.34 25.75 -5.47
N LEU A 133 14.16 26.38 -4.30
CA LEU A 133 13.80 25.68 -3.06
C LEU A 133 12.43 25.01 -3.15
N PHE A 134 11.44 25.68 -3.75
CA PHE A 134 10.11 25.10 -3.99
C PHE A 134 10.22 23.80 -4.80
N TRP A 135 11.01 23.78 -5.87
CA TRP A 135 11.15 22.58 -6.69
C TRP A 135 11.88 21.46 -5.94
N ILE A 136 12.94 21.78 -5.19
CA ILE A 136 13.66 20.82 -4.33
C ILE A 136 12.68 20.19 -3.32
N PHE A 137 11.94 21.01 -2.58
CA PHE A 137 10.95 20.54 -1.59
C PHE A 137 9.74 19.84 -2.20
N ALA A 138 9.57 19.86 -3.53
CA ALA A 138 8.52 19.14 -4.24
C ALA A 138 8.88 17.68 -4.55
N TRP A 139 10.12 17.23 -4.31
CA TRP A 139 10.54 15.84 -4.54
C TRP A 139 9.61 14.76 -3.96
N PRO A 140 9.02 14.89 -2.75
CA PRO A 140 8.12 13.87 -2.21
C PRO A 140 6.85 13.63 -3.06
N ALA A 141 6.49 14.59 -3.92
CA ALA A 141 5.41 14.43 -4.89
C ALA A 141 5.74 13.35 -5.93
N VAL A 142 7.00 13.24 -6.39
CA VAL A 142 7.48 12.21 -7.31
C VAL A 142 7.27 10.82 -6.70
N LEU A 143 7.64 10.66 -5.42
CA LEU A 143 7.48 9.41 -4.68
C LEU A 143 6.00 9.06 -4.50
N THR A 144 5.16 10.05 -4.23
CA THR A 144 3.72 9.89 -4.10
C THR A 144 3.07 9.43 -5.41
N ILE A 145 3.42 10.04 -6.55
CA ILE A 145 2.94 9.63 -7.89
C ILE A 145 3.32 8.15 -8.17
N ASN A 146 4.54 7.77 -7.82
CA ASN A 146 5.09 6.42 -8.00
C ASN A 146 4.39 5.33 -7.17
N ILE A 147 3.71 5.71 -6.10
CA ILE A 147 2.94 4.81 -5.25
C ILE A 147 1.47 4.77 -5.67
N VAL A 148 0.89 5.93 -6.00
CA VAL A 148 -0.55 6.09 -6.21
C VAL A 148 -0.98 5.72 -7.62
N ALA A 149 -0.24 6.14 -8.65
CA ALA A 149 -0.68 6.09 -10.05
C ALA A 149 0.29 5.39 -11.01
N ALA A 150 1.60 5.58 -10.82
CA ALA A 150 2.59 5.04 -11.72
C ALA A 150 2.93 3.60 -11.34
N ALA A 151 2.18 2.67 -11.90
CA ALA A 151 2.33 1.28 -11.58
C ALA A 151 3.59 0.69 -12.27
N ASN A 152 3.83 1.04 -13.55
CA ASN A 152 4.95 0.57 -14.38
C ASN A 152 6.29 1.24 -14.10
N PHE A 153 7.38 0.45 -14.16
CA PHE A 153 8.74 0.96 -14.01
C PHE A 153 9.06 2.08 -15.01
N ARG A 154 8.62 1.94 -16.27
CA ARG A 154 8.79 2.98 -17.30
C ARG A 154 8.12 4.29 -16.90
N THR A 155 6.90 4.23 -16.38
CA THR A 155 6.17 5.42 -15.90
C THR A 155 6.85 6.02 -14.67
N LYS A 156 7.32 5.18 -13.74
CA LYS A 156 8.07 5.65 -12.56
C LYS A 156 9.35 6.37 -12.95
N LEU A 157 10.11 5.78 -13.88
CA LEU A 157 11.34 6.36 -14.40
C LEU A 157 11.06 7.66 -15.14
N ALA A 158 10.02 7.72 -15.98
CA ALA A 158 9.64 8.94 -16.69
C ALA A 158 9.29 10.09 -15.73
N VAL A 159 8.55 9.81 -14.65
CA VAL A 159 8.21 10.84 -13.63
C VAL A 159 9.47 11.34 -12.91
N VAL A 160 10.41 10.44 -12.58
CA VAL A 160 11.69 10.81 -11.96
C VAL A 160 12.56 11.63 -12.92
N LEU A 161 12.69 11.19 -14.18
CA LEU A 161 13.48 11.91 -15.20
C LEU A 161 12.91 13.29 -15.47
N LEU A 162 11.58 13.41 -15.54
CA LEU A 162 10.90 14.71 -15.72
C LEU A 162 11.24 15.66 -14.56
N TYR A 163 11.22 15.17 -13.32
CA TYR A 163 11.60 15.98 -12.15
C TYR A 163 13.02 16.53 -12.25
N PHE A 164 13.99 15.66 -12.56
CA PHE A 164 15.39 16.07 -12.66
C PHE A 164 15.67 16.95 -13.89
N LEU A 165 14.94 16.77 -14.98
CA LEU A 165 15.03 17.64 -16.16
C LEU A 165 14.59 19.06 -15.82
N VAL A 166 13.50 19.22 -15.07
CA VAL A 166 13.05 20.54 -14.61
C VAL A 166 14.04 21.13 -13.60
N LEU A 167 14.55 20.34 -12.65
CA LEU A 167 15.57 20.79 -11.70
C LEU A 167 16.83 21.28 -12.43
N ALA A 168 17.30 20.55 -13.44
CA ALA A 168 18.42 20.96 -14.28
C ALA A 168 18.12 22.25 -15.06
N GLY A 169 16.91 22.39 -15.61
CA GLY A 169 16.47 23.62 -16.27
C GLY A 169 16.47 24.83 -15.34
N ILE A 170 15.98 24.68 -14.10
CA ILE A 170 16.03 25.73 -13.07
C ILE A 170 17.48 26.07 -12.72
N ALA A 171 18.34 25.06 -12.53
CA ALA A 171 19.75 25.28 -12.24
C ALA A 171 20.48 26.03 -13.37
N ILE A 172 20.24 25.66 -14.63
CA ILE A 172 20.78 26.37 -15.81
C ILE A 172 20.30 27.83 -15.82
N ALA A 173 18.99 28.05 -15.68
CA ALA A 173 18.41 29.39 -15.70
C ALA A 173 18.97 30.28 -14.57
N MET A 174 19.17 29.73 -13.37
CA MET A 174 19.80 30.45 -12.26
C MET A 174 21.26 30.82 -12.54
N ASN A 175 22.05 29.90 -13.11
CA ASN A 175 23.45 30.16 -13.45
C ASN A 175 23.61 31.18 -14.59
N LEU A 176 22.63 31.30 -15.49
CA LEU A 176 22.65 32.33 -16.54
C LEU A 176 22.39 33.74 -16.02
N VAL A 177 21.73 33.87 -14.86
CA VAL A 177 21.39 35.16 -14.24
C VAL A 177 22.40 35.54 -13.15
N SER A 178 23.03 34.57 -12.48
CA SER A 178 24.01 34.83 -11.43
C SER A 178 25.38 35.23 -11.98
N LYS A 179 26.00 36.24 -11.36
CA LYS A 179 27.39 36.67 -11.69
C LYS A 179 28.43 35.61 -11.31
N GLU A 180 28.09 34.74 -10.35
CA GLU A 180 28.90 33.60 -9.96
C GLU A 180 28.23 32.31 -10.45
N SER A 181 28.97 31.52 -11.20
CA SER A 181 28.52 30.23 -11.72
C SER A 181 28.82 29.14 -10.69
N ASN A 182 27.78 28.62 -10.05
CA ASN A 182 27.90 27.54 -9.06
C ASN A 182 26.92 26.40 -9.37
N TRP A 183 27.29 25.58 -10.36
CA TRP A 183 26.50 24.47 -10.87
C TRP A 183 26.22 23.38 -9.84
N SER A 184 27.09 23.23 -8.83
CA SER A 184 26.96 22.19 -7.81
C SER A 184 25.94 22.54 -6.72
N SER A 185 25.64 23.82 -6.48
CA SER A 185 24.83 24.25 -5.34
C SER A 185 23.43 23.62 -5.32
N HIS A 186 22.77 23.51 -6.48
CA HIS A 186 21.45 22.90 -6.60
C HIS A 186 21.48 21.40 -6.31
N ALA A 187 22.51 20.71 -6.81
CA ALA A 187 22.71 19.30 -6.52
C ALA A 187 22.99 19.10 -5.03
N THR A 188 23.87 19.90 -4.42
CA THR A 188 24.19 19.83 -2.99
C THR A 188 22.96 20.05 -2.12
N LEU A 189 22.11 21.05 -2.44
CA LEU A 189 20.87 21.29 -1.69
C LEU A 189 19.89 20.12 -1.82
N TRP A 190 19.71 19.57 -3.03
CA TRP A 190 18.88 18.38 -3.23
C TRP A 190 19.42 17.18 -2.44
N PHE A 191 20.74 16.95 -2.49
CA PHE A 191 21.38 15.90 -1.71
C PHE A 191 21.17 16.08 -0.21
N LEU A 192 21.29 17.30 0.30
CA LEU A 192 21.15 17.59 1.72
C LEU A 192 19.71 17.36 2.21
N TYR A 193 18.72 17.89 1.49
CA TYR A 193 17.32 17.86 1.93
C TYR A 193 16.59 16.56 1.58
N ASP A 194 16.86 15.97 0.42
CA ASP A 194 16.01 14.88 -0.11
C ASP A 194 16.59 13.49 0.07
N VAL A 195 17.92 13.33 0.03
CA VAL A 195 18.54 12.00 0.07
C VAL A 195 18.36 11.30 1.42
N PRO A 196 18.56 11.96 2.59
CA PRO A 196 18.40 11.28 3.87
C PRO A 196 16.99 10.70 4.04
N ALA A 197 15.95 11.51 3.80
CA ALA A 197 14.56 11.06 3.86
C ALA A 197 14.25 9.99 2.81
N SER A 198 14.79 10.12 1.59
CA SER A 198 14.60 9.12 0.53
C SER A 198 15.24 7.76 0.88
N LEU A 199 16.43 7.75 1.47
CA LEU A 199 17.12 6.52 1.88
C LEU A 199 16.39 5.83 3.02
N ILE A 200 15.95 6.60 4.02
CA ILE A 200 15.10 6.10 5.11
C ILE A 200 13.84 5.48 4.49
N LEU A 201 13.15 6.20 3.62
CA LEU A 201 11.94 5.72 2.97
C LEU A 201 12.17 4.44 2.15
N LEU A 202 13.27 4.33 1.41
CA LEU A 202 13.61 3.12 0.65
C LEU A 202 13.73 1.88 1.55
N ALA A 203 14.23 2.04 2.78
CA ALA A 203 14.28 0.96 3.75
C ALA A 203 12.86 0.49 4.12
N PHE A 204 11.92 1.42 4.38
CA PHE A 204 10.56 1.14 4.86
C PHE A 204 9.52 0.81 3.79
N LEU A 205 9.67 1.36 2.60
CA LEU A 205 8.86 1.01 1.43
C LEU A 205 9.41 -0.20 0.68
N ASN A 206 10.50 -0.81 1.18
CA ASN A 206 10.96 -2.08 0.69
C ASN A 206 9.81 -3.09 0.73
N ARG A 207 9.64 -3.82 -0.38
CA ARG A 207 8.57 -4.80 -0.60
C ARG A 207 8.37 -5.74 0.60
N ARG A 208 9.47 -6.12 1.27
CA ARG A 208 9.39 -7.07 2.39
C ARG A 208 8.69 -6.51 3.62
N ILE A 209 8.79 -5.21 3.87
CA ILE A 209 8.29 -4.60 5.11
C ILE A 209 7.21 -3.54 4.90
N ARG A 210 6.84 -3.22 3.66
CA ARG A 210 5.90 -2.15 3.31
C ARG A 210 4.57 -2.16 4.08
N ALA A 211 4.06 -3.33 4.47
CA ALA A 211 2.80 -3.42 5.20
C ALA A 211 2.89 -2.90 6.64
N VAL A 212 4.05 -3.08 7.30
CA VAL A 212 4.26 -2.74 8.72
C VAL A 212 5.17 -1.52 8.88
N GLY A 213 6.07 -1.31 7.92
CA GLY A 213 7.12 -0.30 7.93
C GLY A 213 6.61 1.12 8.20
N PRO A 214 5.57 1.63 7.51
CA PRO A 214 5.03 2.96 7.78
C PRO A 214 4.53 3.13 9.22
N LEU A 215 3.89 2.12 9.81
CA LEU A 215 3.37 2.18 11.18
C LEU A 215 4.51 2.18 12.20
N VAL A 216 5.51 1.32 11.99
CA VAL A 216 6.72 1.29 12.84
C VAL A 216 7.49 2.59 12.72
N LEU A 217 7.62 3.15 11.51
CA LEU A 217 8.28 4.43 11.28
C LEU A 217 7.56 5.56 12.00
N ILE A 218 6.23 5.65 11.92
CA ILE A 218 5.44 6.64 12.66
C ILE A 218 5.70 6.53 14.16
N PHE A 219 5.65 5.32 14.72
CA PHE A 219 5.90 5.10 16.15
C PHE A 219 7.30 5.55 16.56
N LEU A 220 8.31 5.21 15.76
CA LEU A 220 9.69 5.56 16.02
C LEU A 220 9.96 7.05 15.82
N MET A 221 9.32 7.71 14.87
CA MET A 221 9.42 9.15 14.66
C MET A 221 8.83 9.92 15.85
N VAL A 222 7.66 9.52 16.36
CA VAL A 222 7.06 10.13 17.56
C VAL A 222 7.97 9.95 18.77
N SER A 223 8.52 8.73 18.93
CA SER A 223 9.43 8.44 20.05
C SER A 223 10.76 9.20 19.91
N ALA A 224 11.32 9.28 18.70
CA ALA A 224 12.52 10.07 18.41
C ALA A 224 12.28 11.56 18.66
N PHE A 225 11.11 12.10 18.31
CA PHE A 225 10.74 13.47 18.64
C PHE A 225 10.71 13.71 20.15
N GLY A 226 10.28 12.73 20.95
CA GLY A 226 10.38 12.76 22.41
C GLY A 226 11.82 12.89 22.91
N ALA A 227 12.76 12.16 22.30
CA ALA A 227 14.19 12.29 22.59
C ALA A 227 14.69 13.71 22.28
N LEU A 228 14.30 14.27 21.13
CA LEU A 228 14.64 15.64 20.74
C LEU A 228 14.06 16.69 21.68
N PHE A 229 12.80 16.54 22.05
CA PHE A 229 12.11 17.45 22.95
C PHE A 229 12.75 17.49 24.34
N ALA A 230 13.20 16.34 24.85
CA ALA A 230 13.94 16.28 26.11
C ALA A 230 15.26 17.06 26.05
N LEU A 231 15.99 17.00 24.94
CA LEU A 231 17.22 17.77 24.73
C LEU A 231 16.95 19.27 24.61
N LEU A 232 15.89 19.66 23.90
CA LEU A 232 15.45 21.07 23.80
C LEU A 232 15.08 21.65 25.18
N LEU A 233 14.39 20.87 26.01
CA LEU A 233 14.09 21.27 27.39
C LEU A 233 15.34 21.42 28.26
N LEU A 234 16.33 20.54 28.09
CA LEU A 234 17.62 20.66 28.80
C LEU A 234 18.37 21.93 28.37
N GLY A 235 18.48 22.16 27.06
CA GLY A 235 19.21 23.31 26.51
C GLY A 235 18.55 24.67 26.77
N SER A 236 17.25 24.69 27.13
CA SER A 236 16.51 25.92 27.43
C SER A 236 16.54 26.32 28.91
N SER A 237 17.14 25.51 29.80
CA SER A 237 17.18 25.77 31.25
C SER A 237 18.59 25.60 31.82
N GLU A 238 19.17 26.70 32.31
CA GLU A 238 20.47 26.66 33.00
C GLU A 238 20.45 25.76 34.24
N ALA A 239 19.33 25.74 34.98
CA ALA A 239 19.17 24.88 36.15
C ALA A 239 19.16 23.40 35.76
N ALA A 240 18.50 23.05 34.64
CA ALA A 240 18.49 21.69 34.13
C ALA A 240 19.87 21.26 33.65
N MET A 241 20.62 22.13 32.97
CA MET A 241 22.01 21.86 32.58
C MET A 241 22.93 21.65 33.80
N ARG A 242 22.80 22.47 34.84
CA ARG A 242 23.58 22.31 36.08
C ARG A 242 23.25 20.99 36.79
N LEU A 243 21.97 20.65 36.91
CA LEU A 243 21.52 19.38 37.48
C LEU A 243 22.08 18.19 36.69
N ALA A 244 21.98 18.23 35.37
CA ALA A 244 22.52 17.22 34.47
C ALA A 244 24.05 17.06 34.63
N ALA A 245 24.79 18.16 34.76
CA ALA A 245 26.23 18.14 35.02
C ALA A 245 26.58 17.54 36.40
N THR A 246 25.74 17.72 37.42
CA THR A 246 25.98 17.16 38.77
C THR A 246 25.60 15.69 38.91
N LEU A 247 24.62 15.21 38.13
CA LEU A 247 24.10 13.84 38.22
C LEU A 247 24.77 12.86 37.24
N GLY A 248 25.40 13.37 36.18
CA GLY A 248 25.89 12.55 35.08
C GLY A 248 27.36 12.13 35.20
N PRO A 249 27.74 10.90 34.83
CA PRO A 249 29.14 10.46 34.77
C PRO A 249 29.93 11.09 33.59
N GLY A 250 29.33 12.04 32.88
CA GLY A 250 29.87 12.75 31.72
C GLY A 250 28.76 13.34 30.83
N ALA A 251 29.09 14.36 30.04
CA ALA A 251 28.12 15.04 29.17
C ALA A 251 27.49 14.09 28.14
N GLU A 252 28.29 13.18 27.56
CA GLU A 252 27.83 12.19 26.57
C GLU A 252 26.83 11.19 27.17
N VAL A 253 27.14 10.62 28.33
CA VAL A 253 26.25 9.65 29.00
C VAL A 253 24.93 10.30 29.40
N THR A 254 24.98 11.55 29.87
CA THR A 254 23.79 12.32 30.25
C THR A 254 22.90 12.60 29.05
N LEU A 255 23.51 12.95 27.92
CA LEU A 255 22.82 13.21 26.66
C LEU A 255 22.15 11.94 26.11
N VAL A 256 22.84 10.79 26.17
CA VAL A 256 22.26 9.48 25.80
C VAL A 256 21.12 9.09 26.74
N ALA A 257 21.33 9.18 28.06
CA ALA A 257 20.32 8.81 29.06
C ALA A 257 19.06 9.68 28.92
N LEU A 258 19.21 10.99 28.71
CA LEU A 258 18.08 11.90 28.52
C LEU A 258 17.36 11.64 27.19
N SER A 259 18.10 11.36 26.12
CA SER A 259 17.52 10.98 24.83
C SER A 259 16.68 9.70 24.96
N LEU A 260 17.20 8.68 25.65
CA LEU A 260 16.49 7.43 25.92
C LEU A 260 15.26 7.65 26.80
N LEU A 261 15.37 8.49 27.84
CA LEU A 261 14.24 8.86 28.69
C LEU A 261 13.14 9.55 27.88
N GLY A 262 13.50 10.56 27.09
CA GLY A 262 12.55 11.25 26.20
C GLY A 262 11.89 10.30 25.20
N PHE A 263 12.66 9.36 24.64
CA PHE A 263 12.14 8.32 23.76
C PHE A 263 11.11 7.42 24.46
N VAL A 264 11.44 6.89 25.63
CA VAL A 264 10.57 5.99 26.41
C VAL A 264 9.30 6.72 26.87
N LEU A 265 9.41 7.96 27.32
CA LEU A 265 8.27 8.76 27.75
C LEU A 265 7.34 9.14 26.58
N ALA A 266 7.84 9.25 25.35
CA ALA A 266 7.04 9.49 24.16
C ALA A 266 6.45 8.22 23.53
N ALA A 267 6.97 7.02 23.85
CA ALA A 267 6.45 5.76 23.31
C ALA A 267 4.94 5.53 23.57
N PRO A 268 4.37 5.83 24.76
CA PRO A 268 2.92 5.78 24.97
C PRO A 268 2.13 6.68 24.01
N VAL A 269 2.66 7.86 23.66
CA VAL A 269 2.03 8.77 22.69
C VAL A 269 2.06 8.15 21.30
N GLY A 270 3.19 7.55 20.91
CA GLY A 270 3.30 6.79 19.66
C GLY A 270 2.28 5.63 19.60
N TRP A 271 2.09 4.91 20.71
CA TRP A 271 1.11 3.84 20.80
C TRP A 271 -0.34 4.35 20.69
N LEU A 272 -0.67 5.46 21.35
CA LEU A 272 -1.98 6.11 21.22
C LEU A 272 -2.23 6.57 19.78
N MET A 273 -1.21 7.09 19.10
CA MET A 273 -1.29 7.46 17.69
C MET A 273 -1.57 6.23 16.80
N LEU A 274 -0.94 5.08 17.04
CA LEU A 274 -1.27 3.84 16.32
C LEU A 274 -2.71 3.39 16.56
N ARG A 275 -3.22 3.48 17.80
CA ARG A 275 -4.64 3.17 18.09
C ARG A 275 -5.59 4.16 17.42
N TRP A 276 -5.20 5.43 17.31
CA TRP A 276 -5.95 6.43 16.58
C TRP A 276 -5.98 6.13 15.07
N ILE A 277 -4.85 5.77 14.47
CA ILE A 277 -4.76 5.32 13.07
C ILE A 277 -5.64 4.10 12.84
N ARG A 278 -5.61 3.12 13.76
CA ARG A 278 -6.50 1.95 13.72
C ARG A 278 -7.96 2.34 13.64
N LYS A 279 -8.44 3.18 14.57
CA LYS A 279 -9.85 3.60 14.63
C LYS A 279 -10.25 4.38 13.36
N ARG A 280 -9.36 5.24 12.87
CA ARG A 280 -9.54 5.97 11.61
C ARG A 280 -9.63 5.03 10.41
N TYR A 281 -8.79 3.99 10.40
CA TYR A 281 -8.81 2.94 9.41
C TYR A 281 -10.12 2.14 9.52
N GLU A 282 -10.46 1.54 10.65
CA GLU A 282 -11.71 0.80 10.82
C GLU A 282 -12.97 1.63 10.47
N SER A 283 -12.95 2.94 10.74
CA SER A 283 -14.05 3.86 10.37
C SER A 283 -14.05 4.35 8.91
N LYS A 284 -13.18 3.82 8.04
CA LYS A 284 -13.06 4.16 6.60
C LYS A 284 -12.67 5.60 6.29
N LYS A 285 -12.13 6.29 7.29
CA LYS A 285 -11.71 7.68 7.12
C LYS A 285 -10.26 7.79 6.63
N THR A 286 -9.51 6.70 6.64
CA THR A 286 -8.17 6.61 6.03
C THR A 286 -8.00 5.25 5.37
N SER A 287 -7.24 5.20 4.29
CA SER A 287 -6.83 3.98 3.60
C SER A 287 -5.38 3.62 3.94
N ASP A 288 -4.96 2.41 3.56
CA ASP A 288 -3.57 1.96 3.56
C ASP A 288 -2.67 2.86 2.70
N HIS A 289 -3.19 3.32 1.55
CA HIS A 289 -2.52 4.26 0.67
C HIS A 289 -2.32 5.63 1.33
N ALA A 290 -3.37 6.19 1.94
CA ALA A 290 -3.28 7.48 2.62
C ALA A 290 -2.27 7.43 3.77
N ILE A 291 -2.24 6.34 4.56
CA ILE A 291 -1.24 6.16 5.62
C ILE A 291 0.18 6.16 5.03
N ALA A 292 0.43 5.37 3.98
CA ALA A 292 1.76 5.30 3.37
C ALA A 292 2.21 6.65 2.78
N VAL A 293 1.30 7.38 2.14
CA VAL A 293 1.59 8.71 1.58
C VAL A 293 1.81 9.74 2.71
N ASP A 294 0.95 9.77 3.72
CA ASP A 294 1.10 10.67 4.88
C ASP A 294 2.44 10.43 5.59
N THR A 295 2.89 9.17 5.71
CA THR A 295 4.21 8.83 6.27
C THR A 295 5.35 9.45 5.45
N ILE A 296 5.26 9.48 4.12
CA ILE A 296 6.27 10.14 3.27
C ILE A 296 6.33 11.62 3.63
N TRP A 297 5.21 12.32 3.55
CA TRP A 297 5.18 13.78 3.76
C TRP A 297 5.58 14.16 5.19
N LEU A 298 5.18 13.38 6.19
CA LEU A 298 5.60 13.60 7.57
C LEU A 298 7.11 13.37 7.74
N LEU A 299 7.67 12.30 7.18
CA LEU A 299 9.10 12.03 7.21
C LEU A 299 9.91 13.16 6.58
N PHE A 300 9.52 13.58 5.38
CA PHE A 300 10.16 14.68 4.68
C PHE A 300 10.03 16.00 5.45
N GLY A 301 8.85 16.30 6.02
CA GLY A 301 8.66 17.46 6.89
C GLY A 301 9.63 17.47 8.07
N VAL A 302 9.74 16.35 8.79
CA VAL A 302 10.67 16.24 9.92
C VAL A 302 12.12 16.40 9.46
N VAL A 303 12.56 15.64 8.44
CA VAL A 303 13.95 15.67 7.96
C VAL A 303 14.35 17.03 7.41
N MET A 304 13.52 17.63 6.56
CA MET A 304 13.82 18.93 5.95
C MET A 304 13.83 20.08 6.98
N SER A 305 13.20 19.90 8.14
CA SER A 305 13.19 20.90 9.21
C SER A 305 14.37 20.77 10.19
N ILE A 306 15.17 19.71 10.10
CA ILE A 306 16.36 19.52 10.96
C ILE A 306 17.33 20.69 10.79
N GLU A 307 17.57 21.13 9.55
CA GLU A 307 18.44 22.27 9.25
C GLU A 307 17.90 23.61 9.77
N LEU A 308 16.59 23.70 10.04
CA LEU A 308 15.92 24.90 10.55
C LEU A 308 15.89 24.96 12.08
N SER A 309 16.32 23.90 12.77
CA SER A 309 16.29 23.82 14.22
C SER A 309 17.13 24.86 14.98
N PRO A 310 18.30 25.30 14.47
CA PRO A 310 19.10 26.33 15.14
C PRO A 310 18.32 27.63 15.38
N ASN A 311 17.29 27.89 14.56
CA ASN A 311 16.51 29.12 14.58
C ASN A 311 15.25 29.01 15.46
N GLY A 312 15.20 28.06 16.41
CA GLY A 312 14.09 27.92 17.37
C GLY A 312 12.83 27.32 16.76
N LEU A 313 11.72 28.08 16.74
CA LEU A 313 10.40 27.58 16.31
C LEU A 313 10.36 27.17 14.83
N TRP A 314 11.32 27.60 14.01
CA TRP A 314 11.44 27.17 12.61
C TRP A 314 11.66 25.65 12.46
N ALA A 315 12.11 24.96 13.52
CA ALA A 315 12.14 23.50 13.59
C ALA A 315 10.76 22.84 13.37
N LEU A 316 9.68 23.58 13.65
CA LEU A 316 8.29 23.10 13.52
C LEU A 316 7.71 23.35 12.13
N SER A 317 8.45 24.02 11.23
CA SER A 317 7.99 24.37 9.88
C SER A 317 7.53 23.16 9.08
N GLY A 318 8.20 22.02 9.16
CA GLY A 318 7.80 20.79 8.49
C GLY A 318 6.56 20.13 9.05
N LEU A 319 6.32 20.23 10.37
CA LEU A 319 5.05 19.77 10.96
C LEU A 319 3.90 20.67 10.52
N PHE A 320 4.14 21.98 10.43
CA PHE A 320 3.16 22.93 9.91
C PHE A 320 2.91 22.71 8.41
N ALA A 321 3.95 22.52 7.60
CA ALA A 321 3.84 22.18 6.19
C ALA A 321 3.05 20.87 5.98
N PHE A 322 3.30 19.85 6.82
CA PHE A 322 2.52 18.61 6.83
C PHE A 322 1.05 18.83 7.19
N LEU A 323 0.74 19.71 8.15
CA LEU A 323 -0.63 20.08 8.49
C LEU A 323 -1.35 20.72 7.29
N ILE A 324 -0.69 21.68 6.61
CA ILE A 324 -1.24 22.31 5.40
C ILE A 324 -1.45 21.28 4.29
N TYR A 325 -0.46 20.43 4.03
CA TYR A 325 -0.58 19.29 3.13
C TYR A 325 -1.80 18.43 3.46
N LYS A 326 -2.01 18.13 4.76
CA LYS A 326 -3.11 17.27 5.18
C LYS A 326 -4.47 17.93 4.96
N VAL A 327 -4.59 19.21 5.23
CA VAL A 327 -5.82 19.98 4.98
C VAL A 327 -6.13 20.01 3.49
N VAL A 328 -5.14 20.33 2.63
CA VAL A 328 -5.32 20.41 1.17
C VAL A 328 -5.66 19.04 0.59
N SER A 329 -4.97 17.97 1.01
CA SER A 329 -5.26 16.61 0.53
C SER A 329 -6.65 16.13 0.96
N LEU A 330 -7.06 16.36 2.22
CA LEU A 330 -8.40 16.00 2.69
C LEU A 330 -9.49 16.77 1.94
N ALA A 331 -9.31 18.07 1.72
CA ALA A 331 -10.26 18.88 0.96
C ALA A 331 -10.33 18.40 -0.50
N GLY A 332 -9.19 18.23 -1.16
CA GLY A 332 -9.14 17.77 -2.55
C GLY A 332 -9.73 16.37 -2.76
N LEU A 333 -9.45 15.42 -1.86
CA LEU A 333 -9.99 14.05 -1.94
C LEU A 333 -11.51 14.05 -1.74
N ARG A 334 -12.02 14.89 -0.83
CA ARG A 334 -13.48 15.05 -0.65
C ARG A 334 -14.14 15.65 -1.88
N LEU A 335 -13.50 16.59 -2.57
CA LEU A 335 -14.03 17.22 -3.79
C LEU A 335 -14.13 16.25 -4.96
N ILE A 336 -13.18 15.32 -5.09
CA ILE A 336 -13.19 14.32 -6.18
C ILE A 336 -13.93 13.02 -5.81
N ARG A 337 -14.46 12.93 -4.58
CA ARG A 337 -15.13 11.72 -4.10
C ARG A 337 -16.45 11.53 -4.84
N PRO A 338 -16.69 10.37 -5.47
CA PRO A 338 -17.99 10.09 -6.06
C PRO A 338 -19.05 9.91 -4.97
N SER A 339 -20.21 10.57 -5.13
CA SER A 339 -21.31 10.60 -4.16
C SER A 339 -21.96 9.23 -3.89
N SER A 340 -21.93 8.32 -4.87
CA SER A 340 -22.46 6.96 -4.75
C SER A 340 -21.87 6.08 -5.86
N GLY A 341 -20.82 5.32 -5.55
CA GLY A 341 -20.23 4.37 -6.49
C GLY A 341 -20.79 2.96 -6.27
N VAL A 342 -21.25 2.30 -7.33
CA VAL A 342 -21.51 0.85 -7.32
C VAL A 342 -20.21 0.14 -6.92
N ASN A 343 -20.31 -0.82 -5.99
CA ASN A 343 -19.19 -1.66 -5.57
C ASN A 343 -19.12 -2.91 -6.46
N HIS A 344 -18.17 -2.94 -7.40
CA HIS A 344 -17.92 -4.15 -8.21
C HIS A 344 -17.04 -5.14 -7.44
N LYS A 345 -17.64 -6.20 -6.88
CA LYS A 345 -16.97 -7.23 -6.09
C LYS A 345 -16.15 -8.14 -7.01
N LEU A 346 -14.84 -8.21 -6.77
CA LEU A 346 -13.90 -9.07 -7.49
C LEU A 346 -13.36 -10.15 -6.56
N LEU A 347 -13.69 -11.41 -6.86
CA LEU A 347 -13.06 -12.56 -6.22
C LEU A 347 -11.75 -12.91 -6.93
N VAL A 348 -10.67 -12.99 -6.17
CA VAL A 348 -9.35 -13.41 -6.67
C VAL A 348 -9.04 -14.82 -6.18
N LEU A 349 -8.91 -15.73 -7.13
CA LEU A 349 -8.47 -17.12 -6.94
C LEU A 349 -7.12 -17.34 -7.64
N ARG A 350 -6.34 -18.32 -7.19
CA ARG A 350 -4.98 -18.53 -7.70
C ARG A 350 -4.40 -19.88 -7.31
N VAL A 351 -3.45 -20.33 -8.12
CA VAL A 351 -2.55 -21.43 -7.76
C VAL A 351 -1.46 -20.93 -6.80
N PHE A 352 -1.32 -21.57 -5.64
CA PHE A 352 -0.38 -21.14 -4.58
C PHE A 352 1.11 -21.35 -4.92
N SER A 353 1.46 -22.02 -6.03
CA SER A 353 2.85 -22.37 -6.39
C SER A 353 3.69 -21.21 -6.96
N LEU A 354 3.06 -20.10 -7.37
CA LEU A 354 3.71 -19.01 -8.11
C LEU A 354 4.54 -18.03 -7.26
N GLY A 355 4.31 -18.01 -5.94
CA GLY A 355 4.99 -17.11 -4.99
C GLY A 355 5.06 -15.65 -5.45
N LYS A 356 6.29 -15.13 -5.64
CA LYS A 356 6.54 -13.71 -5.98
C LYS A 356 5.88 -13.24 -7.28
N ARG A 357 5.62 -14.13 -8.24
CA ARG A 357 4.97 -13.81 -9.53
C ARG A 357 3.47 -13.51 -9.34
N SER A 358 2.79 -14.31 -8.53
CA SER A 358 1.37 -14.09 -8.18
C SER A 358 1.21 -12.83 -7.33
N GLN A 359 2.04 -12.65 -6.29
CA GLN A 359 2.06 -11.43 -5.48
C GLN A 359 2.24 -10.15 -6.32
N ARG A 360 3.10 -10.20 -7.36
CA ARG A 360 3.29 -9.06 -8.25
C ARG A 360 1.98 -8.75 -8.97
N LEU A 361 1.40 -9.71 -9.69
CA LEU A 361 0.15 -9.51 -10.44
C LEU A 361 -1.00 -9.05 -9.55
N PHE A 362 -1.17 -9.65 -8.37
CA PHE A 362 -2.18 -9.26 -7.40
C PHE A 362 -2.06 -7.78 -7.01
N ARG A 363 -0.86 -7.30 -6.65
CA ARG A 363 -0.67 -5.88 -6.30
C ARG A 363 -1.07 -4.94 -7.41
N TRP A 364 -0.80 -5.30 -8.65
CA TRP A 364 -1.19 -4.50 -9.82
C TRP A 364 -2.70 -4.46 -9.99
N LEU A 365 -3.32 -5.63 -9.94
CA LEU A 365 -4.77 -5.76 -10.03
C LEU A 365 -5.44 -4.95 -8.91
N ALA A 366 -5.01 -5.14 -7.66
CA ALA A 366 -5.52 -4.43 -6.50
C ALA A 366 -5.27 -2.91 -6.58
N MET A 367 -4.13 -2.45 -7.11
CA MET A 367 -3.83 -1.02 -7.26
C MET A 367 -4.92 -0.30 -8.07
N TYR A 368 -5.35 -0.90 -9.18
CA TYR A 368 -6.34 -0.32 -10.09
C TYR A 368 -7.78 -0.69 -9.70
N TRP A 369 -8.05 -1.97 -9.44
CA TRP A 369 -9.40 -2.48 -9.16
C TRP A 369 -10.09 -1.77 -8.01
N ARG A 370 -9.31 -1.45 -6.98
CA ARG A 370 -9.81 -0.81 -5.76
C ARG A 370 -10.42 0.57 -5.99
N TYR A 371 -10.36 1.16 -7.18
CA TYR A 371 -11.15 2.37 -7.51
C TYR A 371 -12.53 2.07 -8.13
N ALA A 372 -12.75 0.85 -8.61
CA ALA A 372 -14.04 0.39 -9.14
C ALA A 372 -14.82 -0.46 -8.13
N GLY A 373 -14.16 -1.24 -7.28
CA GLY A 373 -14.83 -2.04 -6.27
C GLY A 373 -13.90 -2.81 -5.35
N SER A 374 -14.51 -3.50 -4.40
CA SER A 374 -13.84 -4.32 -3.39
C SER A 374 -13.24 -5.58 -3.98
N VAL A 375 -12.16 -6.06 -3.36
CA VAL A 375 -11.51 -7.33 -3.71
C VAL A 375 -11.80 -8.32 -2.60
N GLN A 376 -12.16 -9.55 -2.94
CA GLN A 376 -12.34 -10.67 -2.03
C GLN A 376 -11.25 -11.70 -2.31
N LEU A 377 -10.62 -12.22 -1.27
CA LEU A 377 -9.65 -13.30 -1.42
C LEU A 377 -9.63 -14.21 -0.21
N ILE A 378 -9.40 -15.50 -0.46
CA ILE A 378 -9.07 -16.46 0.59
C ILE A 378 -7.59 -16.28 0.92
N ALA A 379 -7.30 -15.97 2.18
CA ALA A 379 -5.97 -15.61 2.63
C ALA A 379 -5.01 -16.79 2.47
N GLY A 380 -3.89 -16.55 1.79
CA GLY A 380 -2.77 -17.49 1.71
C GLY A 380 -1.55 -16.92 2.43
N THR A 381 -0.68 -17.78 2.92
CA THR A 381 0.50 -17.38 3.73
C THR A 381 1.51 -16.53 2.96
N ASP A 382 1.41 -16.53 1.64
CA ASP A 382 2.22 -15.76 0.71
C ASP A 382 1.60 -14.39 0.34
N LEU A 383 0.29 -14.18 0.49
CA LEU A 383 -0.33 -12.84 0.33
C LEU A 383 -0.60 -12.13 1.65
N ALA A 384 -0.81 -12.87 2.74
CA ALA A 384 -1.12 -12.31 4.06
C ALA A 384 -0.11 -11.24 4.50
N THR A 385 1.18 -11.41 4.19
CA THR A 385 2.21 -10.42 4.53
C THR A 385 2.22 -9.20 3.61
N GLU A 386 1.72 -9.33 2.38
CA GLU A 386 1.70 -8.23 1.38
C GLU A 386 0.47 -7.32 1.59
N ASN A 387 -0.60 -7.84 2.19
CA ASN A 387 -1.85 -7.11 2.46
C ASN A 387 -2.09 -6.78 3.93
N LEU A 388 -1.17 -7.14 4.83
CA LEU A 388 -1.33 -6.95 6.27
C LEU A 388 -1.82 -5.53 6.61
N GLU A 389 -3.07 -5.46 7.07
CA GLU A 389 -3.75 -4.19 7.32
C GLU A 389 -3.42 -3.64 8.72
N PRO A 390 -3.50 -2.31 8.96
CA PRO A 390 -3.10 -1.72 10.24
C PRO A 390 -3.80 -2.30 11.47
N HIS A 391 -5.09 -2.60 11.34
CA HIS A 391 -5.89 -3.13 12.43
C HIS A 391 -5.59 -4.62 12.69
N GLU A 392 -5.32 -5.38 11.63
CA GLU A 392 -4.85 -6.76 11.73
C GLU A 392 -3.47 -6.83 12.38
N PHE A 393 -2.55 -5.95 11.99
CA PHE A 393 -1.23 -5.85 12.60
C PHE A 393 -1.33 -5.60 14.11
N LEU A 394 -2.23 -4.72 14.55
CA LEU A 394 -2.47 -4.47 15.97
C LEU A 394 -3.19 -5.62 16.68
N ASP A 395 -4.08 -6.34 15.99
CA ASP A 395 -4.66 -7.57 16.53
C ASP A 395 -3.60 -8.66 16.72
N PHE A 396 -2.64 -8.77 15.80
CA PHE A 396 -1.47 -9.63 15.95
C PHE A 396 -0.63 -9.23 17.16
N LEU A 397 -0.25 -7.96 17.29
CA LEU A 397 0.52 -7.47 18.44
C LEU A 397 -0.21 -7.64 19.78
N SER A 398 -1.54 -7.65 19.77
CA SER A 398 -2.36 -7.86 20.97
C SER A 398 -2.78 -9.32 21.20
N GLY A 399 -2.25 -10.28 20.44
CA GLY A 399 -2.53 -11.71 20.61
C GLY A 399 -3.94 -12.14 20.18
N LYS A 400 -4.65 -11.32 19.40
CA LYS A 400 -6.05 -11.55 18.97
C LYS A 400 -6.19 -12.10 17.55
N LEU A 401 -5.07 -12.44 16.88
CA LEU A 401 -5.06 -12.92 15.49
C LEU A 401 -5.98 -14.12 15.25
N GLY A 402 -6.07 -15.04 16.21
CA GLY A 402 -6.91 -16.24 16.08
C GLY A 402 -8.40 -15.95 15.82
N ARG A 403 -8.92 -14.82 16.32
CA ARG A 403 -10.34 -14.42 16.13
C ARG A 403 -10.69 -14.03 14.69
N ARG A 404 -9.69 -13.96 13.80
CA ARG A 404 -9.87 -13.61 12.40
C ARG A 404 -10.11 -14.85 11.54
N PHE A 405 -9.79 -16.05 12.05
CA PHE A 405 -10.00 -17.30 11.34
C PHE A 405 -11.47 -17.72 11.36
N ILE A 406 -11.89 -18.37 10.28
CA ILE A 406 -13.25 -18.86 10.07
C ILE A 406 -13.29 -20.33 10.45
N ASP A 407 -13.99 -20.62 11.54
CA ASP A 407 -14.13 -21.95 12.12
C ASP A 407 -15.38 -22.67 11.61
N ASP A 408 -16.45 -21.93 11.31
CA ASP A 408 -17.77 -22.47 10.98
C ASP A 408 -18.59 -21.51 10.08
N ALA A 409 -19.78 -21.97 9.68
CA ALA A 409 -20.70 -21.20 8.84
C ALA A 409 -21.19 -19.91 9.52
N THR A 410 -21.41 -19.94 10.85
CA THR A 410 -21.89 -18.76 11.58
C THR A 410 -20.84 -17.64 11.60
N THR A 411 -19.57 -18.00 11.78
CA THR A 411 -18.45 -17.08 11.69
C THR A 411 -18.27 -16.56 10.27
N LEU A 412 -18.47 -17.41 9.26
CA LEU A 412 -18.44 -17.01 7.86
C LEU A 412 -19.52 -15.97 7.55
N ASP A 413 -20.78 -16.21 7.93
CA ASP A 413 -21.88 -15.28 7.67
C ASP A 413 -21.64 -13.93 8.36
N ARG A 414 -21.15 -13.94 9.61
CA ARG A 414 -20.73 -12.72 10.30
C ARG A 414 -19.62 -12.00 9.53
N LYS A 415 -18.60 -12.71 9.04
CA LYS A 415 -17.50 -12.11 8.28
C LYS A 415 -17.94 -11.55 6.93
N VAL A 416 -18.86 -12.21 6.25
CA VAL A 416 -19.46 -11.71 5.00
C VAL A 416 -20.29 -10.45 5.27
N ALA A 417 -21.06 -10.41 6.35
CA ALA A 417 -21.81 -9.23 6.76
C ALA A 417 -20.90 -8.04 7.17
N GLU A 418 -19.74 -8.33 7.76
CA GLU A 418 -18.70 -7.35 8.13
C GLU A 418 -17.87 -6.86 6.93
N MET A 419 -18.08 -7.39 5.72
CA MET A 419 -17.27 -7.03 4.54
C MET A 419 -17.28 -5.53 4.25
N ASP A 420 -16.11 -5.02 3.92
CA ASP A 420 -15.92 -3.64 3.55
C ASP A 420 -16.37 -3.38 2.11
N THR A 421 -17.64 -3.02 1.96
CA THR A 421 -18.30 -2.74 0.67
C THR A 421 -18.36 -1.26 0.28
N ARG A 422 -17.94 -0.36 1.18
CA ARG A 422 -17.89 1.09 0.96
C ARG A 422 -16.46 1.57 0.72
N PRO A 423 -16.24 2.55 -0.15
CA PRO A 423 -14.92 3.13 -0.35
C PRO A 423 -14.50 4.00 0.84
N ASP A 424 -13.19 4.05 1.08
CA ASP A 424 -12.52 4.97 2.00
C ASP A 424 -12.64 6.44 1.53
N ASP A 425 -12.19 7.39 2.36
CA ASP A 425 -12.21 8.83 2.05
C ASP A 425 -11.43 9.22 0.78
N ASP A 426 -10.46 8.40 0.34
CA ASP A 426 -9.72 8.58 -0.92
C ASP A 426 -10.38 7.88 -2.13
N GLY A 427 -11.58 7.33 -1.94
CA GLY A 427 -12.35 6.66 -2.98
C GLY A 427 -11.95 5.21 -3.24
N ARG A 428 -10.99 4.65 -2.50
CA ARG A 428 -10.55 3.26 -2.66
C ARG A 428 -11.42 2.30 -1.85
N PHE A 429 -11.85 1.22 -2.48
CA PHE A 429 -12.39 0.05 -1.80
C PHE A 429 -11.27 -0.79 -1.19
N ARG A 430 -11.63 -1.68 -0.26
CA ARG A 430 -10.69 -2.52 0.48
C ARG A 430 -10.56 -3.92 -0.09
N VAL A 431 -9.52 -4.60 0.39
CA VAL A 431 -9.30 -6.01 0.18
C VAL A 431 -9.89 -6.74 1.38
N ASN A 432 -10.86 -7.60 1.16
CA ASN A 432 -11.49 -8.42 2.18
C ASN A 432 -10.80 -9.79 2.18
N GLU A 433 -9.96 -10.02 3.18
CA GLU A 433 -9.23 -11.28 3.33
C GLU A 433 -9.98 -12.23 4.26
N PHE A 434 -10.27 -13.43 3.75
CA PHE A 434 -10.92 -14.50 4.50
C PHE A 434 -9.87 -15.49 4.98
N PHE A 435 -9.57 -15.48 6.28
CA PHE A 435 -8.64 -16.42 6.90
C PHE A 435 -9.35 -17.73 7.19
N CYS A 436 -8.96 -18.78 6.49
CA CYS A 436 -9.57 -20.10 6.62
C CYS A 436 -8.63 -21.07 7.34
N HIS A 437 -9.22 -22.07 7.98
CA HIS A 437 -8.52 -23.30 8.32
C HIS A 437 -8.48 -24.23 7.10
N ASP A 438 -7.60 -25.24 7.14
CA ASP A 438 -7.44 -26.19 6.05
C ASP A 438 -8.74 -26.96 5.70
N ASN A 439 -9.70 -27.03 6.64
CA ASN A 439 -10.99 -27.69 6.46
C ASN A 439 -12.17 -26.75 6.16
N THR A 440 -12.03 -25.42 6.29
CA THR A 440 -13.15 -24.47 6.14
C THR A 440 -13.16 -23.69 4.82
N TRP A 441 -12.06 -23.71 4.05
CA TRP A 441 -11.92 -22.89 2.84
C TRP A 441 -12.95 -23.21 1.74
N ARG A 442 -13.45 -24.45 1.63
CA ARG A 442 -14.45 -24.83 0.62
C ARG A 442 -15.79 -24.14 0.83
N MET A 443 -16.26 -24.15 2.07
CA MET A 443 -17.48 -23.45 2.49
C MET A 443 -17.35 -21.94 2.25
N VAL A 444 -16.18 -21.37 2.52
CA VAL A 444 -15.89 -19.96 2.27
C VAL A 444 -15.92 -19.65 0.77
N LEU A 445 -15.30 -20.51 -0.06
CA LEU A 445 -15.30 -20.36 -1.51
C LEU A 445 -16.71 -20.33 -2.07
N ASP A 446 -17.52 -21.34 -1.75
CA ASP A 446 -18.90 -21.46 -2.22
C ASP A 446 -19.71 -20.19 -1.89
N ARG A 447 -19.60 -19.71 -0.64
CA ARG A 447 -20.26 -18.47 -0.21
C ARG A 447 -19.77 -17.24 -0.97
N LEU A 448 -18.47 -17.09 -1.21
CA LEU A 448 -17.92 -15.93 -1.91
C LEU A 448 -18.29 -15.92 -3.40
N VAL A 449 -18.31 -17.09 -4.04
CA VAL A 449 -18.67 -17.24 -5.45
C VAL A 449 -20.11 -16.80 -5.68
N SER A 450 -21.03 -17.10 -4.75
CA SER A 450 -22.44 -16.69 -4.83
C SER A 450 -22.69 -15.17 -4.75
N ASP A 451 -21.78 -14.40 -4.16
CA ASP A 451 -21.94 -12.97 -3.87
C ASP A 451 -20.87 -12.10 -4.55
N THR A 452 -20.38 -12.53 -5.70
CA THR A 452 -19.32 -11.86 -6.47
C THR A 452 -19.80 -11.48 -7.87
N ASP A 453 -19.36 -10.31 -8.36
CA ASP A 453 -19.70 -9.83 -9.71
C ASP A 453 -18.79 -10.42 -10.78
N VAL A 454 -17.51 -10.57 -10.49
CA VAL A 454 -16.49 -11.08 -11.41
C VAL A 454 -15.44 -11.90 -10.66
N VAL A 455 -15.01 -13.00 -11.28
CA VAL A 455 -13.93 -13.85 -10.76
C VAL A 455 -12.70 -13.70 -11.64
N PHE A 456 -11.58 -13.43 -10.99
CA PHE A 456 -10.24 -13.48 -11.58
C PHE A 456 -9.51 -14.69 -11.00
N MET A 457 -9.09 -15.64 -11.86
CA MET A 457 -8.37 -16.82 -11.44
C MET A 457 -6.98 -16.90 -12.10
N ASP A 458 -5.92 -16.77 -11.30
CA ASP A 458 -4.53 -16.88 -11.74
C ASP A 458 -4.10 -18.36 -11.83
N LEU A 459 -4.16 -18.94 -13.03
CA LEU A 459 -3.81 -20.33 -13.36
C LEU A 459 -2.41 -20.47 -13.99
N ARG A 460 -1.57 -19.43 -13.91
CA ARG A 460 -0.19 -19.50 -14.39
C ARG A 460 0.57 -20.60 -13.62
N GLY A 461 1.32 -21.42 -14.34
CA GLY A 461 2.02 -22.57 -13.74
C GLY A 461 1.10 -23.70 -13.24
N PHE A 462 -0.21 -23.70 -13.56
CA PHE A 462 -1.09 -24.83 -13.28
C PHE A 462 -0.65 -26.06 -14.08
N SER A 463 -0.54 -27.21 -13.42
CA SER A 463 -0.08 -28.48 -13.99
C SER A 463 -0.60 -29.66 -13.15
N ARG A 464 -0.34 -30.89 -13.61
CA ARG A 464 -0.65 -32.12 -12.85
C ARG A 464 0.00 -32.15 -11.45
N LEU A 465 1.16 -31.51 -11.27
CA LEU A 465 1.88 -31.48 -9.99
C LEU A 465 1.27 -30.54 -8.94
N ASN A 466 0.41 -29.62 -9.36
CA ASN A 466 -0.20 -28.60 -8.51
C ASN A 466 -1.66 -28.36 -8.89
N GLY A 467 -2.39 -29.45 -9.15
CA GLY A 467 -3.83 -29.49 -9.47
C GLY A 467 -4.77 -29.14 -8.31
N GLY A 468 -4.28 -28.48 -7.26
CA GLY A 468 -5.08 -28.11 -6.09
C GLY A 468 -6.29 -27.24 -6.43
N CYS A 469 -6.25 -26.54 -7.57
CA CYS A 469 -7.30 -25.64 -8.04
C CYS A 469 -8.42 -26.32 -8.87
N ILE A 470 -8.38 -27.64 -9.06
CA ILE A 470 -9.41 -28.37 -9.84
C ILE A 470 -10.78 -28.23 -9.20
N PHE A 471 -10.86 -28.27 -7.87
CA PHE A 471 -12.10 -28.07 -7.14
C PHE A 471 -12.67 -26.67 -7.41
N GLU A 472 -11.85 -25.62 -7.30
CA GLU A 472 -12.25 -24.25 -7.56
C GLU A 472 -12.72 -24.04 -8.99
N ILE A 473 -12.04 -24.65 -9.98
CA ILE A 473 -12.49 -24.61 -11.38
C ILE A 473 -13.87 -25.25 -11.51
N ASN A 474 -14.10 -26.41 -10.87
CA ASN A 474 -15.39 -27.09 -10.91
C ASN A 474 -16.50 -26.27 -10.27
N GLU A 475 -16.25 -25.65 -9.11
CA GLU A 475 -17.24 -24.80 -8.44
C GLU A 475 -17.58 -23.57 -9.28
N LEU A 476 -16.60 -22.91 -9.91
CA LEU A 476 -16.86 -21.75 -10.77
C LEU A 476 -17.75 -22.11 -11.98
N ILE A 477 -17.49 -23.26 -12.61
CA ILE A 477 -18.28 -23.75 -13.76
C ILE A 477 -19.72 -24.10 -13.33
N ASN A 478 -19.92 -24.53 -12.08
CA ASN A 478 -21.25 -24.90 -11.58
C ASN A 478 -22.02 -23.74 -10.95
N ALA A 479 -21.37 -22.74 -10.38
CA ALA A 479 -22.03 -21.70 -9.60
C ALA A 479 -22.15 -20.34 -10.31
N MET A 480 -21.35 -20.07 -11.36
CA MET A 480 -21.32 -18.76 -12.03
C MET A 480 -21.40 -18.85 -13.55
N SER A 481 -22.02 -17.84 -14.17
CA SER A 481 -21.98 -17.65 -15.63
C SER A 481 -20.54 -17.48 -16.09
N LEU A 482 -20.11 -18.23 -17.11
CA LEU A 482 -18.73 -18.20 -17.62
C LEU A 482 -18.28 -16.81 -18.09
N GLU A 483 -19.21 -15.91 -18.42
CA GLU A 483 -18.88 -14.54 -18.84
C GLU A 483 -18.32 -13.68 -17.70
N LYS A 484 -18.58 -14.07 -16.44
CA LYS A 484 -18.09 -13.42 -15.22
C LYS A 484 -16.75 -13.99 -14.77
N VAL A 485 -16.25 -15.04 -15.42
CA VAL A 485 -15.04 -15.76 -15.02
C VAL A 485 -13.92 -15.43 -16.00
N GLN A 486 -12.78 -14.97 -15.47
CA GLN A 486 -11.58 -14.68 -16.24
C GLN A 486 -10.42 -15.56 -15.77
N PHE A 487 -10.00 -16.51 -16.61
CA PHE A 487 -8.83 -17.35 -16.36
C PHE A 487 -7.57 -16.73 -16.95
N ILE A 488 -6.48 -16.74 -16.18
CA ILE A 488 -5.17 -16.25 -16.60
C ILE A 488 -4.21 -17.40 -16.76
N THR A 489 -3.60 -17.52 -17.94
CA THR A 489 -2.61 -18.55 -18.26
C THR A 489 -1.31 -17.89 -18.74
N ASP A 490 -0.22 -18.65 -18.80
CA ASP A 490 1.03 -18.23 -19.42
C ASP A 490 1.72 -19.44 -20.07
N ALA A 491 2.92 -19.23 -20.62
CA ALA A 491 3.74 -20.31 -21.15
C ALA A 491 4.11 -21.43 -20.15
N THR A 492 3.86 -21.26 -18.85
CA THR A 492 4.14 -22.27 -17.80
C THR A 492 2.91 -23.09 -17.42
N THR A 493 1.72 -22.72 -17.92
CA THR A 493 0.49 -23.48 -17.71
C THR A 493 0.45 -24.71 -18.63
N ASP A 494 0.19 -25.88 -18.06
CA ASP A 494 -0.20 -27.09 -18.82
C ASP A 494 -1.62 -26.89 -19.34
N GLU A 495 -1.73 -26.23 -20.49
CA GLU A 495 -2.99 -25.84 -21.10
C GLU A 495 -3.83 -27.06 -21.51
N GLN A 496 -3.18 -28.14 -21.94
CA GLN A 496 -3.87 -29.39 -22.29
C GLN A 496 -4.54 -29.99 -21.06
N PHE A 497 -3.81 -30.13 -19.95
CA PHE A 497 -4.39 -30.63 -18.70
C PHE A 497 -5.48 -29.70 -18.16
N LEU A 498 -5.31 -28.39 -18.26
CA LEU A 498 -6.33 -27.42 -17.86
C LEU A 498 -7.63 -27.60 -18.67
N VAL A 499 -7.53 -27.64 -20.00
CA VAL A 499 -8.67 -27.84 -20.91
C VAL A 499 -9.35 -29.19 -20.66
N GLU A 500 -8.58 -30.25 -20.40
CA GLU A 500 -9.11 -31.58 -20.06
C GLU A 500 -9.97 -31.54 -18.79
N ASN A 501 -9.47 -30.95 -17.71
CA ASN A 501 -10.22 -30.81 -16.45
C ASN A 501 -11.47 -29.94 -16.60
N ILE A 502 -11.37 -28.84 -17.34
CA ILE A 502 -12.52 -27.97 -17.61
C ILE A 502 -13.58 -28.73 -18.40
N ARG A 503 -13.20 -29.45 -19.46
CA ARG A 503 -14.13 -30.27 -20.26
C ARG A 503 -14.75 -31.38 -19.43
N GLN A 504 -13.99 -31.98 -18.51
CA GLN A 504 -14.51 -32.98 -17.58
C GLN A 504 -15.56 -32.37 -16.65
N SER A 505 -15.27 -31.22 -16.03
CA SER A 505 -16.25 -30.50 -15.21
C SER A 505 -17.48 -30.10 -16.02
N TRP A 506 -17.29 -29.65 -17.26
CA TRP A 506 -18.37 -29.28 -18.19
C TRP A 506 -19.29 -30.46 -18.55
N ARG A 507 -18.72 -31.66 -18.76
CA ARG A 507 -19.51 -32.89 -18.99
C ARG A 507 -20.31 -33.31 -17.75
N CYS A 508 -19.84 -32.94 -16.56
CA CYS A 508 -20.43 -33.25 -15.28
C CYS A 508 -21.18 -32.05 -14.67
N LEU A 509 -21.69 -31.13 -15.49
CA LEU A 509 -22.45 -29.97 -15.03
C LEU A 509 -23.64 -30.36 -14.15
N GLN A 510 -23.78 -29.66 -13.03
CA GLN A 510 -24.94 -29.78 -12.17
C GLN A 510 -26.17 -29.16 -12.84
N ARG A 511 -27.36 -29.71 -12.56
CA ARG A 511 -28.64 -29.19 -13.08
C ARG A 511 -28.92 -27.74 -12.68
N THR A 512 -28.43 -27.35 -11.52
CA THR A 512 -28.55 -26.00 -10.96
C THR A 512 -27.56 -25.01 -11.57
N SER A 513 -26.63 -25.47 -12.42
CA SER A 513 -25.63 -24.58 -13.00
C SER A 513 -26.27 -23.56 -13.93
N PRO A 514 -25.91 -22.26 -13.84
CA PRO A 514 -26.37 -21.25 -14.78
C PRO A 514 -25.88 -21.53 -16.21
N ASN A 515 -24.87 -22.38 -16.37
CA ASN A 515 -24.28 -22.72 -17.65
C ASN A 515 -24.99 -23.88 -18.35
N ALA A 516 -25.85 -24.64 -17.66
CA ALA A 516 -26.56 -25.79 -18.22
C ALA A 516 -27.54 -25.40 -19.36
N LEU A 517 -28.03 -24.17 -19.36
CA LEU A 517 -28.97 -23.64 -20.36
C LEU A 517 -28.28 -22.70 -21.38
N SER A 518 -26.96 -22.54 -21.33
CA SER A 518 -26.24 -21.62 -22.21
C SER A 518 -26.18 -22.16 -23.63
N LYS A 519 -26.66 -21.41 -24.62
CA LYS A 519 -26.67 -21.84 -26.04
C LYS A 519 -25.29 -21.82 -26.69
N SER A 520 -24.42 -20.91 -26.26
CA SER A 520 -23.07 -20.70 -26.81
C SER A 520 -22.08 -20.40 -25.68
N PRO A 521 -21.76 -21.41 -24.85
CA PRO A 521 -20.91 -21.24 -23.67
C PRO A 521 -19.48 -20.89 -24.09
N GLN A 522 -19.01 -19.72 -23.63
CA GLN A 522 -17.65 -19.24 -23.88
C GLN A 522 -16.90 -19.07 -22.56
N LEU A 523 -15.80 -19.80 -22.42
CA LEU A 523 -14.87 -19.62 -21.32
C LEU A 523 -13.73 -18.69 -21.75
N ARG A 524 -13.51 -17.63 -20.96
CA ARG A 524 -12.51 -16.60 -21.25
C ARG A 524 -11.15 -16.98 -20.69
N MET A 525 -10.18 -17.13 -21.58
CA MET A 525 -8.78 -17.30 -21.23
C MET A 525 -7.99 -16.06 -21.64
N PHE A 526 -7.14 -15.55 -20.76
CA PHE A 526 -6.24 -14.45 -21.03
C PHE A 526 -4.80 -14.93 -20.82
N ARG A 527 -4.06 -15.06 -21.92
CA ARG A 527 -2.64 -15.39 -21.86
C ARG A 527 -1.85 -14.16 -21.41
N LEU A 528 -1.04 -14.29 -20.36
CA LEU A 528 -0.22 -13.23 -19.77
C LEU A 528 1.23 -13.70 -19.63
N ASP A 529 1.98 -13.61 -20.73
CA ASP A 529 3.37 -14.05 -20.77
C ASP A 529 4.30 -13.01 -20.11
N GLN A 530 4.00 -11.71 -20.25
CA GLN A 530 4.78 -10.64 -19.61
C GLN A 530 3.90 -9.61 -18.89
N VAL A 531 4.30 -9.24 -17.67
CA VAL A 531 3.62 -8.17 -16.93
C VAL A 531 4.19 -6.82 -17.37
N ASN A 532 3.71 -6.31 -18.50
CA ASN A 532 4.00 -4.97 -19.02
C ASN A 532 2.73 -4.08 -18.99
N GLY A 533 2.91 -2.78 -19.26
CA GLY A 533 1.82 -1.80 -19.12
C GLY A 533 0.65 -2.00 -20.09
N SER A 534 0.92 -2.44 -21.32
CA SER A 534 -0.11 -2.68 -22.34
C SER A 534 -0.90 -3.96 -22.04
N GLU A 535 -0.22 -5.05 -21.66
CA GLU A 535 -0.89 -6.30 -21.28
C GLU A 535 -1.74 -6.12 -20.03
N LEU A 536 -1.26 -5.34 -19.06
CA LEU A 536 -2.05 -5.01 -17.87
C LEU A 536 -3.29 -4.20 -18.21
N LYS A 537 -3.17 -3.22 -19.12
CA LYS A 537 -4.30 -2.43 -19.57
C LYS A 537 -5.35 -3.29 -20.29
N ALA A 538 -4.90 -4.21 -21.15
CA ALA A 538 -5.77 -5.19 -21.82
C ALA A 538 -6.45 -6.12 -20.81
N LEU A 539 -5.73 -6.59 -19.80
CA LEU A 539 -6.28 -7.42 -18.73
C LEU A 539 -7.36 -6.67 -17.93
N LEU A 540 -7.09 -5.44 -17.50
CA LEU A 540 -8.06 -4.60 -16.79
C LEU A 540 -9.32 -4.34 -17.63
N GLN A 541 -9.15 -4.14 -18.93
CA GLN A 541 -10.27 -4.00 -19.86
C GLN A 541 -11.10 -5.28 -19.93
N SER A 542 -10.45 -6.45 -19.98
CA SER A 542 -11.13 -7.75 -20.01
C SER A 542 -11.94 -8.01 -18.74
N ILE A 543 -11.35 -7.77 -17.56
CA ILE A 543 -12.03 -7.96 -16.27
C ILE A 543 -13.17 -6.95 -16.12
N ALA A 544 -12.99 -5.69 -16.54
CA ALA A 544 -14.06 -4.68 -16.53
C ALA A 544 -15.20 -5.01 -17.50
N ALA A 545 -14.96 -5.78 -18.56
CA ALA A 545 -16.02 -6.27 -19.46
C ALA A 545 -16.76 -7.50 -18.91
N ALA A 546 -16.23 -8.15 -17.86
CA ALA A 546 -16.86 -9.27 -17.18
C ALA A 546 -17.82 -8.83 -16.06
N THR A 547 -17.66 -7.62 -15.51
CA THR A 547 -18.60 -7.07 -14.50
C THR A 547 -19.98 -6.72 -15.05
N SER A 548 -20.17 -6.77 -16.37
CA SER A 548 -21.40 -6.38 -17.07
C SER A 548 -22.25 -7.57 -17.50
N GLY A 549 -22.07 -8.76 -16.90
CA GLY A 549 -22.90 -9.94 -17.15
C GLY A 549 -24.28 -9.84 -16.49
N GLN A 550 -25.07 -8.84 -16.88
CA GLN A 550 -26.52 -8.76 -16.69
C GLN A 550 -27.19 -8.54 -18.05
#